data_AF-A0A1F5LQE2-F1
#
_entry.id   AF-A0A1F5LQE2-F1
#
_cell.length_a   1.000
_cell.length_b   1.000
_cell.length_c   1.000
_cell.angle_alpha   90.00
_cell.angle_beta   90.00
_cell.angle_gamma   90.00
#
_symmetry.space_group_name_H-M   'P 1'
#
loop_
_entity.id
_entity.type
_entity.pdbx_description
1 polymer ?
#
loop_
_entity_poly.entity_id
_entity_poly.type
_entity_poly.pdbx_seq_one_letter_code
_entity_poly.pdbx_strand_id
1 'polypeptide(L)'
;MSQVREQEFFGGAIKGVVPQGWIDSSTLREVPDHQELFLSPTTLSTLIIEINQRVSEEEAQSTLSTLTHQPPIPVSGPDSIDQAAVLYHLHDLCDEGDTMQMLAPPQRVDIPRISSSAPSGSASVKAYRSAVSFTTPKKEDPTLFATVQCHSLLVRLEAQETDLLIFFNVPREEFEKEGNEEGFNMEVKVAEGIVGALVETLEICDWGLFV
;
A
#
# COMPACT_ATOMS: atom_id res chain seq x y z
N MET A 1 12.67 12.03 -12.40
CA MET A 1 12.75 11.16 -11.20
C MET A 1 12.16 11.93 -10.05
N SER A 2 11.20 11.35 -9.34
CA SER A 2 10.65 11.93 -8.12
C SER A 2 11.79 12.11 -7.11
N GLN A 3 11.93 13.29 -6.50
CA GLN A 3 12.93 13.49 -5.46
C GLN A 3 12.49 12.73 -4.21
N VAL A 4 13.40 11.94 -3.64
CA VAL A 4 13.16 11.13 -2.44
C VAL A 4 14.15 11.48 -1.36
N ARG A 5 13.78 11.26 -0.10
CA ARG A 5 14.68 11.30 1.06
C ARG A 5 14.64 9.97 1.79
N GLU A 6 15.78 9.56 2.36
CA GLU A 6 15.83 8.43 3.28
C GLU A 6 14.99 8.72 4.52
N GLN A 7 14.32 7.69 5.03
CA GLN A 7 13.47 7.77 6.20
C GLN A 7 13.64 6.51 7.04
N GLU A 8 13.74 6.72 8.34
CA GLU A 8 13.66 5.68 9.37
C GLU A 8 12.20 5.59 9.83
N PHE A 9 11.67 4.37 9.87
CA PHE A 9 10.31 4.05 10.32
C PHE A 9 10.40 3.22 11.60
N PHE A 10 9.37 3.33 12.45
CA PHE A 10 9.23 2.53 13.69
C PHE A 10 10.49 2.62 14.57
N GLY A 11 10.94 3.84 14.85
CA GLY A 11 12.14 4.08 15.66
C GLY A 11 13.45 3.61 15.01
N GLY A 12 13.48 3.42 13.69
CA GLY A 12 14.66 2.99 12.93
C GLY A 12 14.77 1.49 12.73
N ALA A 13 13.77 0.71 13.17
CA ALA A 13 13.72 -0.72 12.91
C ALA A 13 13.55 -1.05 11.42
N ILE A 14 12.92 -0.14 10.66
CA ILE A 14 12.79 -0.24 9.20
C ILE A 14 13.36 1.04 8.56
N LYS A 15 14.05 0.88 7.44
CA LYS A 15 14.54 1.99 6.61
C LYS A 15 13.94 1.92 5.22
N GLY A 16 13.73 3.08 4.61
CA GLY A 16 13.30 3.20 3.23
C GLY A 16 13.34 4.65 2.79
N VAL A 17 12.37 5.04 1.96
CA VAL A 17 12.30 6.39 1.40
C VAL A 17 10.89 6.96 1.46
N VAL A 18 10.81 8.29 1.54
CA VAL A 18 9.57 9.05 1.37
C VAL A 18 9.79 10.17 0.35
N PRO A 19 8.73 10.74 -0.23
CA PRO A 19 8.89 11.87 -1.14
C PRO A 19 9.54 13.06 -0.43
N GLN A 20 10.42 13.77 -1.14
CA GLN A 20 11.09 14.95 -0.62
C GLN A 20 10.05 16.01 -0.20
N GLY A 21 10.21 16.58 0.99
CA GLY A 21 9.35 17.66 1.48
C GLY A 21 8.00 17.21 2.06
N TRP A 22 7.69 15.91 2.06
CA TRP A 22 6.50 15.40 2.73
C TRP A 22 6.63 15.45 4.25
N ILE A 23 5.51 15.79 4.89
CA ILE A 23 5.40 16.05 6.32
C ILE A 23 5.09 14.73 7.02
N ASP A 24 5.86 14.40 8.05
CA ASP A 24 5.54 13.33 8.98
C ASP A 24 4.37 13.76 9.87
N SER A 25 3.25 13.04 9.77
CA SER A 25 2.02 13.36 10.49
C SER A 25 2.13 13.17 12.00
N SER A 26 3.08 12.38 12.50
CA SER A 26 3.30 12.18 13.94
C SER A 26 3.70 13.48 14.65
N THR A 27 4.28 14.42 13.91
CA THR A 27 4.63 15.76 14.41
C THR A 27 3.43 16.68 14.61
N LEU A 28 2.28 16.30 14.05
CA LEU A 28 1.04 17.09 14.08
C LEU A 28 -0.03 16.46 14.98
N ARG A 29 -0.07 15.13 15.02
CA ARG A 29 -1.08 14.35 15.76
C ARG A 29 -0.54 12.97 16.10
N GLU A 30 -1.20 12.30 17.02
CA GLU A 30 -0.95 10.88 17.28
C GLU A 30 -1.30 10.04 16.04
N VAL A 31 -0.45 9.06 15.76
CA VAL A 31 -0.60 8.04 14.73
C VAL A 31 -0.49 6.70 15.45
N PRO A 32 -1.32 5.68 15.13
CA PRO A 32 -1.22 4.37 15.77
C PRO A 32 0.19 3.80 15.70
N ASP A 33 0.63 3.10 16.76
CA ASP A 33 2.01 2.61 16.88
C ASP A 33 2.49 1.68 15.74
N HIS A 34 1.54 1.00 15.09
CA HIS A 34 1.79 0.10 13.96
C HIS A 34 1.71 0.82 12.60
N GLN A 35 1.57 2.15 12.59
CA GLN A 35 1.46 2.96 11.39
C GLN A 35 2.45 4.13 11.37
N GLU A 36 2.92 4.47 10.17
CA GLU A 36 3.63 5.69 9.84
C GLU A 36 2.86 6.41 8.73
N LEU A 37 2.65 7.72 8.88
CA LEU A 37 1.85 8.50 7.92
C LEU A 37 2.59 9.76 7.48
N PHE A 38 2.75 9.90 6.17
CA PHE A 38 3.32 11.08 5.54
C PHE A 38 2.29 11.79 4.65
N LEU A 39 2.29 13.11 4.69
CA LEU A 39 1.35 13.97 4.00
C LEU A 39 2.06 14.85 2.98
N SER A 40 1.51 14.88 1.76
CA SER A 40 1.89 15.87 0.78
C SER A 40 1.44 17.27 1.22
N PRO A 41 2.32 18.28 1.19
CA PRO A 41 1.93 19.65 1.51
C PRO A 41 1.09 20.32 0.41
N THR A 42 1.00 19.73 -0.79
CA THR A 42 0.44 20.41 -1.98
C THR A 42 -0.64 19.63 -2.72
N THR A 43 -0.69 18.30 -2.60
CA THR A 43 -1.57 17.45 -3.44
C THR A 43 -2.60 16.67 -2.65
N LEU A 44 -2.65 16.85 -1.32
CA LEU A 44 -3.46 16.05 -0.39
C LEU A 44 -3.19 14.53 -0.47
N SER A 45 -2.15 14.11 -1.18
CA SER A 45 -1.73 12.71 -1.26
C SER A 45 -1.11 12.27 0.05
N THR A 46 -1.24 10.97 0.34
CA THR A 46 -0.74 10.37 1.57
C THR A 46 0.08 9.12 1.29
N LEU A 47 1.02 8.83 2.19
CA LEU A 47 1.86 7.64 2.15
C LEU A 47 1.77 7.04 3.55
N ILE A 48 1.19 5.85 3.61
CA ILE A 48 0.99 5.09 4.84
C ILE A 48 1.90 3.88 4.77
N ILE A 49 2.60 3.59 5.86
CA ILE A 49 3.31 2.34 6.08
C ILE A 49 2.71 1.70 7.32
N GLU A 50 2.34 0.43 7.25
CA GLU A 50 1.55 -0.24 8.28
C GLU A 50 2.02 -1.67 8.51
N ILE A 51 2.09 -2.09 9.78
CA ILE A 51 2.45 -3.44 10.19
C ILE A 51 1.18 -4.15 10.67
N ASN A 52 0.73 -5.13 9.89
CA ASN A 52 -0.45 -5.91 10.20
C ASN A 52 -0.13 -7.38 10.44
N GLN A 53 -1.05 -8.09 11.09
CA GLN A 53 -1.01 -9.54 11.15
C GLN A 53 -1.07 -10.12 9.75
N ARG A 54 -0.33 -11.20 9.52
CA ARG A 54 -0.33 -11.89 8.24
C ARG A 54 -1.70 -12.51 7.99
N VAL A 55 -2.26 -12.22 6.82
CA VAL A 55 -3.49 -12.85 6.35
C VAL A 55 -3.28 -14.36 6.23
N SER A 56 -4.12 -15.13 6.92
CA SER A 56 -4.08 -16.59 6.87
C SER A 56 -4.49 -17.12 5.49
N GLU A 57 -4.16 -18.38 5.20
CA GLU A 57 -4.61 -19.00 3.95
C GLU A 57 -6.15 -19.09 3.88
N GLU A 58 -6.82 -19.30 5.01
CA GLU A 58 -8.27 -19.37 5.10
C GLU A 58 -8.91 -18.03 4.74
N GLU A 59 -8.42 -16.94 5.32
CA GLU A 59 -8.89 -15.57 5.01
C GLU A 59 -8.65 -15.22 3.55
N ALA A 60 -7.46 -15.51 3.02
CA ALA A 60 -7.14 -15.29 1.62
C ALA A 60 -8.07 -16.09 0.68
N GLN A 61 -8.36 -17.36 0.99
CA GLN A 61 -9.32 -18.18 0.22
C GLN A 61 -10.75 -17.66 0.31
N SER A 62 -11.16 -17.17 1.49
CA SER A 62 -12.45 -16.53 1.68
C SER A 62 -12.59 -15.29 0.79
N THR A 63 -11.56 -14.44 0.75
CA THR A 63 -11.50 -13.26 -0.13
C THR A 63 -11.60 -13.62 -1.60
N LEU A 64 -10.92 -14.66 -2.07
CA LEU A 64 -11.10 -15.14 -3.45
C LEU A 64 -12.55 -15.50 -3.74
N SER A 65 -13.18 -16.22 -2.81
CA SER A 65 -14.55 -16.70 -2.96
C SER A 65 -15.55 -15.56 -3.01
N THR A 66 -15.39 -14.52 -2.17
CA THR A 66 -16.27 -13.34 -2.18
C THR A 66 -16.08 -12.49 -3.43
N LEU A 67 -14.84 -12.30 -3.89
CA LEU A 67 -14.51 -11.47 -5.05
C LEU A 67 -14.77 -12.14 -6.40
N THR A 68 -15.13 -13.43 -6.45
CA THR A 68 -15.50 -14.15 -7.69
C THR A 68 -16.64 -13.49 -8.49
N HIS A 69 -17.40 -12.58 -7.90
CA HIS A 69 -18.49 -11.85 -8.56
C HIS A 69 -18.07 -10.51 -9.20
N GLN A 70 -16.82 -10.08 -9.03
CA GLN A 70 -16.26 -8.91 -9.73
C GLN A 70 -15.63 -9.34 -11.07
N PRO A 71 -15.57 -8.45 -12.10
CA PRO A 71 -14.88 -8.76 -13.35
C PRO A 71 -13.45 -9.27 -13.07
N PRO A 72 -12.92 -10.19 -13.90
CA PRO A 72 -11.86 -11.09 -13.51
C PRO A 72 -10.63 -10.33 -13.04
N ILE A 73 -10.42 -10.29 -11.72
CA ILE A 73 -9.11 -10.01 -11.14
C ILE A 73 -8.29 -11.26 -11.46
N PRO A 74 -7.18 -11.16 -12.23
CA PRO A 74 -6.43 -12.32 -12.68
C PRO A 74 -5.60 -12.90 -11.54
N VAL A 75 -6.27 -13.47 -10.53
CA VAL A 75 -5.63 -14.23 -9.46
C VAL A 75 -5.37 -15.63 -10.00
N SER A 76 -4.14 -15.87 -10.46
CA SER A 76 -3.81 -17.10 -11.17
C SER A 76 -2.34 -17.47 -11.00
N GLY A 77 -2.07 -18.77 -11.04
CA GLY A 77 -0.72 -19.31 -10.88
C GLY A 77 -0.36 -19.63 -9.42
N PRO A 78 0.93 -19.90 -9.15
CA PRO A 78 1.39 -20.43 -7.86
C PRO A 78 1.25 -19.44 -6.70
N ASP A 79 1.12 -18.15 -7.00
CA ASP A 79 1.02 -17.07 -6.01
C ASP A 79 -0.43 -16.67 -5.69
N SER A 80 -1.43 -17.47 -6.09
CA SER A 80 -2.85 -17.10 -5.99
C SER A 80 -3.29 -16.74 -4.56
N ILE A 81 -2.77 -17.45 -3.55
CA ILE A 81 -3.05 -17.18 -2.13
C ILE A 81 -2.41 -15.86 -1.68
N ASP A 82 -1.19 -15.56 -2.11
CA ASP A 82 -0.52 -14.31 -1.76
C ASP A 82 -1.19 -13.12 -2.44
N GLN A 83 -1.58 -13.27 -3.71
CA GLN A 83 -2.34 -12.24 -4.42
C GLN A 83 -3.72 -12.02 -3.79
N ALA A 84 -4.35 -13.07 -3.25
CA ALA A 84 -5.59 -12.94 -2.50
C ALA A 84 -5.42 -12.21 -1.16
N ALA A 85 -4.28 -12.38 -0.48
CA ALA A 85 -3.94 -11.58 0.69
C ALA A 85 -3.79 -10.09 0.36
N VAL A 86 -3.23 -9.75 -0.82
CA VAL A 86 -3.24 -8.35 -1.30
C VAL A 86 -4.67 -7.82 -1.45
N LEU A 87 -5.57 -8.62 -2.04
CA LEU A 87 -6.96 -8.24 -2.20
C LEU A 87 -7.71 -8.13 -0.87
N TYR A 88 -7.37 -8.96 0.11
CA TYR A 88 -7.92 -8.87 1.47
C TYR A 88 -7.61 -7.50 2.06
N HIS A 89 -6.32 -7.13 2.10
CA HIS A 89 -5.89 -5.84 2.65
C HIS A 89 -6.47 -4.64 1.90
N LEU A 90 -6.55 -4.71 0.57
CA LEU A 90 -7.17 -3.64 -0.22
C LEU A 90 -8.68 -3.52 0.02
N HIS A 91 -9.38 -4.63 0.22
CA HIS A 91 -10.80 -4.63 0.51
C HIS A 91 -11.09 -4.14 1.94
N ASP A 92 -10.19 -4.38 2.90
CA ASP A 92 -10.31 -3.88 4.28
C ASP A 92 -10.27 -2.34 4.35
N LEU A 93 -9.69 -1.68 3.34
CA LEU A 93 -9.73 -0.22 3.21
C LEU A 93 -11.09 0.35 2.77
N CYS A 94 -12.02 -0.49 2.31
CA CYS A 94 -13.32 -0.06 1.81
C CYS A 94 -14.36 0.05 2.93
N ASP A 95 -15.08 1.17 2.99
CA ASP A 95 -16.26 1.34 3.83
C ASP A 95 -17.53 0.75 3.20
N GLU A 96 -18.62 0.71 3.96
CA GLU A 96 -19.94 0.29 3.44
C GLU A 96 -20.40 1.18 2.27
N GLY A 97 -20.57 0.56 1.11
CA GLY A 97 -21.00 1.24 -0.12
C GLY A 97 -19.85 1.69 -1.03
N ASP A 98 -18.61 1.56 -0.59
CA ASP A 98 -17.45 1.79 -1.44
C ASP A 98 -17.37 0.75 -2.56
N THR A 99 -16.78 1.19 -3.67
CA THR A 99 -16.43 0.29 -4.76
C THR A 99 -14.94 0.37 -5.05
N MET A 100 -14.34 -0.78 -5.34
CA MET A 100 -12.94 -0.92 -5.69
C MET A 100 -12.82 -1.39 -7.14
N GLN A 101 -12.05 -0.67 -7.94
CA GLN A 101 -11.68 -1.06 -9.30
C GLN A 101 -10.17 -1.34 -9.36
N MET A 102 -9.81 -2.51 -9.87
CA MET A 102 -8.40 -2.87 -10.09
C MET A 102 -7.83 -2.08 -11.29
N LEU A 103 -6.75 -1.33 -11.07
CA LEU A 103 -6.03 -0.62 -12.13
C LEU A 103 -4.80 -1.43 -12.60
N ALA A 104 -4.09 -2.04 -11.64
CA ALA A 104 -3.00 -2.96 -11.89
C ALA A 104 -3.10 -4.16 -10.92
N PRO A 105 -3.18 -5.41 -11.42
CA PRO A 105 -3.33 -6.57 -10.55
C PRO A 105 -2.08 -6.79 -9.68
N PRO A 106 -2.19 -7.51 -8.56
CA PRO A 106 -1.05 -7.88 -7.72
C PRO A 106 0.06 -8.55 -8.53
N GLN A 107 1.21 -7.89 -8.62
CA GLN A 107 2.39 -8.37 -9.33
C GLN A 107 3.50 -8.64 -8.31
N ARG A 108 4.06 -9.86 -8.35
CA ARG A 108 5.22 -10.21 -7.54
C ARG A 108 6.43 -9.33 -7.88
N VAL A 109 7.12 -8.87 -6.86
CA VAL A 109 8.36 -8.09 -6.96
C VAL A 109 9.41 -8.68 -6.02
N ASP A 110 10.68 -8.54 -6.39
CA ASP A 110 11.81 -8.91 -5.54
C ASP A 110 12.15 -7.74 -4.61
N ILE A 111 12.32 -8.02 -3.33
CA ILE A 111 12.68 -7.02 -2.32
C ILE A 111 14.09 -7.32 -1.78
N PRO A 112 15.14 -6.89 -2.49
CA PRO A 112 16.49 -7.43 -2.31
C PRO A 112 17.06 -7.18 -0.92
N ARG A 113 16.84 -5.98 -0.36
CA ARG A 113 17.43 -5.61 0.94
C ARG A 113 16.80 -6.37 2.10
N ILE A 114 15.47 -6.45 2.19
CA ILE A 114 14.80 -7.29 3.20
C ILE A 114 15.19 -8.75 3.03
N SER A 115 15.17 -9.26 1.80
CA SER A 115 15.56 -10.66 1.54
C SER A 115 16.99 -10.96 1.99
N SER A 116 17.89 -9.98 1.88
CA SER A 116 19.28 -10.11 2.29
C SER A 116 19.49 -9.99 3.81
N SER A 117 18.65 -9.21 4.51
CA SER A 117 18.74 -9.04 5.97
C SER A 117 17.93 -10.05 6.76
N ALA A 118 17.11 -10.88 6.09
CA ALA A 118 16.24 -11.85 6.73
C ALA A 118 17.01 -12.88 7.59
N PRO A 119 16.49 -13.25 8.78
CA PRO A 119 17.08 -14.28 9.62
C PRO A 119 17.25 -15.61 8.88
N SER A 120 18.33 -16.32 9.19
CA SER A 120 18.59 -17.64 8.60
C SER A 120 17.45 -18.61 8.92
N GLY A 121 16.81 -19.14 7.87
CA GLY A 121 15.68 -20.06 8.01
C GLY A 121 14.30 -19.41 7.98
N SER A 122 14.20 -18.08 7.86
CA SER A 122 12.93 -17.46 7.48
C SER A 122 12.48 -17.99 6.11
N ALA A 123 11.22 -18.39 6.01
CA ALA A 123 10.57 -18.69 4.74
C ALA A 123 10.75 -17.51 3.76
N SER A 124 10.67 -17.79 2.46
CA SER A 124 10.84 -16.78 1.40
C SER A 124 10.01 -15.54 1.71
N VAL A 125 10.67 -14.42 1.97
CA VAL A 125 10.00 -13.11 1.94
C VAL A 125 9.41 -12.94 0.54
N LYS A 126 8.14 -12.61 0.46
CA LYS A 126 7.46 -12.35 -0.82
C LYS A 126 6.87 -10.96 -0.78
N ALA A 127 6.94 -10.25 -1.90
CA ALA A 127 6.37 -8.93 -2.02
C ALA A 127 5.54 -8.78 -3.29
N TYR A 128 4.48 -7.97 -3.20
CA TYR A 128 3.53 -7.75 -4.28
C TYR A 128 3.15 -6.28 -4.34
N ARG A 129 3.23 -5.69 -5.53
CA ARG A 129 2.70 -4.35 -5.77
C ARG A 129 1.38 -4.42 -6.54
N SER A 130 0.50 -3.47 -6.32
CA SER A 130 -0.75 -3.32 -7.10
C SER A 130 -1.20 -1.87 -7.14
N ALA A 131 -2.23 -1.59 -7.94
CA ALA A 131 -2.89 -0.30 -7.94
C ALA A 131 -4.40 -0.47 -8.10
N VAL A 132 -5.17 0.29 -7.33
CA VAL A 132 -6.64 0.29 -7.34
C VAL A 132 -7.18 1.71 -7.34
N SER A 133 -8.42 1.86 -7.80
CA SER A 133 -9.22 3.06 -7.62
C SER A 133 -10.35 2.74 -6.65
N PHE A 134 -10.41 3.44 -5.54
CA PHE A 134 -11.54 3.44 -4.63
C PHE A 134 -12.52 4.55 -5.02
N THR A 135 -13.81 4.25 -4.94
CA THR A 135 -14.88 5.21 -5.20
C THR A 135 -15.90 5.14 -4.08
N THR A 136 -16.05 6.22 -3.34
CA THR A 136 -16.92 6.36 -2.17
C THR A 136 -18.10 7.27 -2.52
N PRO A 137 -19.35 6.78 -2.43
CA PRO A 137 -20.54 7.63 -2.60
C PRO A 137 -20.63 8.70 -1.50
N LYS A 138 -20.95 9.94 -1.88
CA LYS A 138 -21.13 11.00 -0.89
C LYS A 138 -22.50 10.90 -0.24
N LYS A 139 -22.54 11.03 1.10
CA LYS A 139 -23.78 10.97 1.90
C LYS A 139 -24.76 12.10 1.57
N GLU A 140 -24.25 13.26 1.17
CA GLU A 140 -25.03 14.46 0.88
C GLU A 140 -25.69 14.42 -0.51
N ASP A 141 -25.03 13.78 -1.48
CA ASP A 141 -25.54 13.58 -2.84
C ASP A 141 -25.02 12.25 -3.38
N PRO A 142 -25.87 11.22 -3.52
CA PRO A 142 -25.47 9.89 -3.98
C PRO A 142 -25.08 9.84 -5.47
N THR A 143 -25.21 10.95 -6.20
CA THR A 143 -24.69 11.08 -7.58
C THR A 143 -23.26 11.61 -7.62
N LEU A 144 -22.74 12.10 -6.49
CA LEU A 144 -21.36 12.53 -6.33
C LEU A 144 -20.54 11.44 -5.64
N PHE A 145 -19.30 11.28 -6.09
CA PHE A 145 -18.39 10.28 -5.57
C PHE A 145 -17.04 10.93 -5.25
N ALA A 146 -16.40 10.46 -4.19
CA ALA A 146 -14.99 10.70 -3.93
C ALA A 146 -14.18 9.57 -4.55
N THR A 147 -13.12 9.90 -5.27
CA THR A 147 -12.26 8.91 -5.92
C THR A 147 -10.82 9.07 -5.47
N VAL A 148 -10.21 7.96 -5.07
CA VAL A 148 -8.81 7.87 -4.64
C VAL A 148 -8.14 6.75 -5.42
N GLN A 149 -6.98 7.05 -6.03
CA GLN A 149 -6.13 6.02 -6.62
C GLN A 149 -5.06 5.61 -5.60
N CYS A 150 -5.05 4.34 -5.21
CA CYS A 150 -4.09 3.78 -4.26
C CYS A 150 -3.08 2.90 -5.01
N HIS A 151 -1.79 3.18 -4.83
CA HIS A 151 -0.68 2.30 -5.23
C HIS A 151 -0.12 1.65 -3.99
N SER A 152 -0.01 0.33 -3.98
CA SER A 152 0.37 -0.41 -2.78
C SER A 152 1.58 -1.33 -2.98
N LEU A 153 2.23 -1.64 -1.86
CA LEU A 153 3.22 -2.70 -1.74
C LEU A 153 2.90 -3.53 -0.48
N LEU A 154 2.68 -4.82 -0.66
CA LEU A 154 2.61 -5.80 0.42
C LEU A 154 3.95 -6.54 0.49
N VAL A 155 4.51 -6.68 1.69
CA VAL A 155 5.66 -7.53 1.99
C VAL A 155 5.25 -8.55 3.05
N ARG A 156 5.23 -9.82 2.67
CA ARG A 156 4.81 -10.94 3.52
C ARG A 156 6.02 -11.53 4.24
N LEU A 157 6.02 -11.42 5.57
CA LEU A 157 7.04 -11.94 6.46
C LEU A 157 6.49 -13.20 7.15
N GLU A 158 6.49 -14.32 6.42
CA GLU A 158 5.80 -15.55 6.84
C GLU A 158 6.31 -16.09 8.18
N ALA A 159 7.62 -16.05 8.43
CA ALA A 159 8.20 -16.51 9.69
C ALA A 159 7.86 -15.61 10.90
N GLN A 160 7.44 -14.36 10.64
CA GLN A 160 7.06 -13.37 11.64
C GLN A 160 5.54 -13.22 11.74
N GLU A 161 4.77 -14.02 11.00
CA GLU A 161 3.30 -13.91 10.92
C GLU A 161 2.83 -12.45 10.69
N THR A 162 3.61 -11.71 9.89
CA THR A 162 3.40 -10.27 9.65
C THR A 162 3.24 -9.97 8.16
N ASP A 163 2.32 -9.07 7.83
CA ASP A 163 2.21 -8.42 6.53
C ASP A 163 2.55 -6.92 6.70
N LEU A 164 3.65 -6.47 6.09
CA LEU A 164 4.05 -5.07 6.04
C LEU A 164 3.46 -4.42 4.78
N LEU A 165 2.66 -3.39 4.97
CA LEU A 165 1.87 -2.73 3.93
C LEU A 165 2.37 -1.31 3.70
N ILE A 166 2.34 -0.89 2.45
CA ILE A 166 2.53 0.50 2.04
C ILE A 166 1.36 0.88 1.15
N PHE A 167 0.75 2.03 1.42
CA PHE A 167 -0.31 2.62 0.61
C PHE A 167 0.05 4.06 0.24
N PHE A 168 0.18 4.33 -1.05
CA PHE A 168 0.28 5.69 -1.58
C PHE A 168 -1.05 6.08 -2.20
N ASN A 169 -1.75 7.02 -1.56
CA ASN A 169 -3.08 7.47 -1.97
C ASN A 169 -3.00 8.80 -2.72
N VAL A 170 -3.55 8.85 -3.92
CA VAL A 170 -3.70 10.05 -4.74
C VAL A 170 -5.19 10.42 -4.82
N PRO A 171 -5.61 11.57 -4.26
CA PRO A 171 -7.03 11.94 -4.20
C PRO A 171 -7.49 12.51 -5.54
N ARG A 172 -7.84 11.63 -6.48
CA ARG A 172 -8.28 11.99 -7.84
C ARG A 172 -9.35 13.08 -7.85
N GLU A 173 -10.32 12.99 -6.96
CA GLU A 173 -11.42 13.96 -6.85
C GLU A 173 -10.93 15.42 -6.74
N GLU A 174 -9.85 15.67 -6.00
CA GLU A 174 -9.32 17.02 -5.77
C GLU A 174 -8.73 17.60 -7.06
N PHE A 175 -8.06 16.78 -7.86
CA PHE A 175 -7.57 17.20 -9.17
C PHE A 175 -8.69 17.41 -10.18
N GLU A 176 -9.74 16.58 -10.15
CA GLU A 176 -10.91 16.72 -11.02
C GLU A 176 -11.67 18.02 -10.73
N LYS A 177 -11.86 18.39 -9.46
CA LYS A 177 -12.46 19.67 -9.05
C LYS A 177 -11.71 20.88 -9.61
N GLU A 178 -10.39 20.78 -9.69
CA GLU A 178 -9.53 21.82 -10.25
C GLU A 178 -9.40 21.75 -11.79
N GLY A 179 -9.94 20.71 -12.43
CA GLY A 179 -9.75 20.45 -13.86
C GLY A 179 -8.29 20.13 -14.23
N ASN A 180 -7.51 19.62 -13.27
CA ASN A 180 -6.06 19.44 -13.34
C ASN A 180 -5.65 17.99 -13.62
N GLU A 181 -6.09 17.47 -14.77
CA GLU A 181 -5.77 16.09 -15.20
C GLU A 181 -4.26 15.85 -15.36
N GLU A 182 -3.50 16.86 -15.81
CA GLU A 182 -2.04 16.74 -15.93
C GLU A 182 -1.36 16.61 -14.56
N GLY A 183 -1.80 17.40 -13.58
CA GLY A 183 -1.33 17.31 -12.20
C GLY A 183 -1.62 15.95 -11.57
N PHE A 184 -2.83 15.42 -11.79
CA PHE A 184 -3.20 14.07 -11.34
C PHE A 184 -2.24 13.02 -11.92
N ASN A 185 -2.02 13.04 -13.23
CA ASN A 185 -1.13 12.10 -13.89
C ASN A 185 0.33 12.25 -13.46
N MET A 186 0.77 13.45 -13.07
CA MET A 186 2.09 13.66 -12.50
C MET A 186 2.18 13.04 -11.09
N GLU A 187 1.16 13.24 -10.26
CA GLU A 187 1.13 12.70 -8.89
C GLU A 187 1.05 11.17 -8.88
N VAL A 188 0.31 10.57 -9.82
CA VAL A 188 0.31 9.12 -10.05
C VAL A 188 1.71 8.61 -10.38
N LYS A 189 2.49 9.33 -11.22
CA LYS A 189 3.90 8.95 -11.50
C LYS A 189 4.79 9.10 -10.26
N VAL A 190 4.48 10.04 -9.37
CA VAL A 190 5.17 10.13 -8.07
C VAL A 190 4.87 8.89 -7.24
N ALA A 191 3.60 8.49 -7.12
CA ALA A 191 3.19 7.29 -6.40
C ALA A 191 3.90 6.03 -6.92
N GLU A 192 3.86 5.79 -8.23
CA GLU A 192 4.54 4.66 -8.88
C GLU A 192 6.04 4.67 -8.62
N GLY A 193 6.67 5.85 -8.74
CA GLY A 193 8.10 6.03 -8.51
C GLY A 193 8.51 5.77 -7.06
N ILE A 194 7.67 6.14 -6.10
CA ILE A 194 7.93 5.96 -4.67
C ILE A 194 7.76 4.50 -4.26
N VAL A 195 6.67 3.85 -4.69
CA VAL A 195 6.48 2.41 -4.47
C VAL A 195 7.62 1.63 -5.12
N GLY A 196 8.02 1.98 -6.34
CA GLY A 196 9.19 1.39 -7.01
C GLY A 196 10.50 1.60 -6.25
N ALA A 197 10.73 2.80 -5.70
CA ALA A 197 11.91 3.07 -4.89
C ALA A 197 11.90 2.28 -3.57
N LEU A 198 10.74 2.13 -2.92
CA LEU A 198 10.59 1.34 -1.71
C LEU A 198 10.88 -0.15 -1.97
N VAL A 199 10.46 -0.70 -3.11
CA VAL A 199 10.85 -2.08 -3.50
C VAL A 199 12.37 -2.29 -3.46
N GLU A 200 13.16 -1.32 -3.91
CA GLU A 200 14.62 -1.41 -3.97
C GLU A 200 15.34 -1.04 -2.66
N THR A 201 14.70 -0.21 -1.82
CA THR A 201 15.35 0.45 -0.68
C THR A 201 14.85 0.01 0.68
N LEU A 202 13.65 -0.57 0.77
CA LEU A 202 13.06 -0.97 2.03
C LEU A 202 13.91 -2.06 2.68
N GLU A 203 14.26 -1.86 3.95
CA GLU A 203 15.20 -2.70 4.68
C GLU A 203 14.74 -2.83 6.12
N ILE A 204 14.63 -4.07 6.60
CA ILE A 204 14.40 -4.35 8.01
C ILE A 204 15.77 -4.43 8.67
N CYS A 205 16.03 -3.45 9.55
CA CYS A 205 17.28 -3.30 10.31
C CYS A 205 17.20 -3.98 11.67
N ASP A 206 16.02 -4.01 12.29
CA ASP A 206 15.77 -4.70 13.55
C ASP A 206 14.56 -5.64 13.43
N TRP A 207 14.85 -6.93 13.33
CA TRP A 207 13.83 -7.98 13.27
C TRP A 207 13.15 -8.24 14.63
N GLY A 208 13.70 -7.70 15.72
CA GLY A 208 13.07 -7.73 17.04
C GLY A 208 11.74 -6.97 17.10
N LEU A 209 11.45 -6.15 16.09
CA LEU A 209 10.17 -5.45 15.93
C LEU A 209 8.97 -6.41 15.81
N PHE A 210 9.18 -7.63 15.29
CA PHE A 210 8.12 -8.57 14.94
C PHE A 210 8.02 -9.78 15.88
N VAL A 211 8.56 -9.68 17.10
CA VAL A 211 8.66 -10.79 18.08
C VAL A 211 7.67 -10.63 19.22
#